data_AF-A0A9J6ERB5-F1
#
_entry.id   AF-A0A9J6ERB5-F1
#
_cell.length_a   1.000
_cell.length_b   1.000
_cell.length_c   1.000
_cell.angle_alpha   90.00
_cell.angle_beta   90.00
_cell.angle_gamma   90.00
#
_symmetry.space_group_name_H-M   'P 1'
#
loop_
_entity.id
_entity.type
_entity.pdbx_description
1 polymer ?
#
loop_
_entity_poly.entity_id
_entity_poly.type
_entity_poly.pdbx_seq_one_letter_code
_entity_poly.pdbx_strand_id
1 'polypeptide(L)'
;MYRTLYFRYQGQKRYAELKELLYNGAVKLLRLDQCNSGADLANLLVDVLVQSDTEPCEEQIERLGCLFALLAPHSPERSTFLARALQWSAGKEQPARGHPQLHRLVALTLWKEKNYPEARHHFVHSTDGDGCAAMLIEFQMTKGYSCEIDLFIAQTVFQ
;
A
#
# COMPACT_ATOMS: atom_id res chain seq x y z
N MET A 1 0.69 -5.54 -24.83
CA MET A 1 1.56 -6.73 -24.76
C MET A 1 1.49 -7.44 -23.41
N TYR A 2 1.65 -6.74 -22.27
CA TYR A 2 1.57 -7.36 -20.92
C TYR A 2 0.28 -8.15 -20.67
N ARG A 3 -0.89 -7.61 -21.04
CA ARG A 3 -2.19 -8.32 -20.92
C ARG A 3 -2.27 -9.63 -21.72
N THR A 4 -1.62 -9.71 -22.88
CA THR A 4 -1.59 -10.94 -23.69
C THR A 4 -0.70 -12.00 -23.05
N LEU A 5 0.45 -11.59 -22.50
CA LEU A 5 1.33 -12.49 -21.75
C LEU A 5 0.69 -12.95 -20.44
N TYR A 6 -0.07 -12.07 -19.80
CA TYR A 6 -0.88 -12.37 -18.62
C TYR A 6 -1.81 -13.56 -18.87
N PHE A 7 -2.69 -13.51 -19.88
CA PHE A 7 -3.62 -14.62 -20.15
C PHE A 7 -2.89 -15.90 -20.54
N ARG A 8 -1.76 -15.80 -21.27
CA ARG A 8 -0.95 -16.96 -21.63
C ARG A 8 -0.35 -17.65 -20.41
N TYR A 9 0.29 -16.90 -19.51
CA TYR A 9 0.91 -17.47 -18.31
C TYR A 9 -0.12 -17.89 -17.27
N GLN A 10 -1.25 -17.21 -17.17
CA GLN A 10 -2.38 -17.61 -16.36
C GLN A 10 -2.95 -18.96 -16.82
N GLY A 11 -3.14 -19.16 -18.13
CA GLY A 11 -3.56 -20.45 -18.70
C GLY A 11 -2.54 -21.59 -18.47
N GLN A 12 -1.25 -21.26 -18.41
CA GLN A 12 -0.17 -22.20 -18.10
C GLN A 12 0.06 -22.40 -16.59
N LYS A 13 -0.71 -21.73 -15.72
CA LYS A 13 -0.54 -21.73 -14.25
C LYS A 13 0.87 -21.33 -13.77
N ARG A 14 1.60 -20.54 -14.57
CA ARG A 14 2.96 -20.06 -14.24
C ARG A 14 2.88 -18.78 -13.40
N TYR A 15 2.32 -18.91 -12.19
CA TYR A 15 2.02 -17.76 -11.33
C TYR A 15 3.27 -17.03 -10.83
N ALA A 16 4.37 -17.72 -10.55
CA ALA A 16 5.60 -17.09 -10.07
C ALA A 16 6.18 -16.10 -11.10
N GLU A 17 6.35 -16.54 -12.35
CA GLU A 17 6.86 -15.70 -13.43
C GLU A 17 5.89 -14.57 -13.79
N LEU A 18 4.58 -14.85 -13.69
CA LEU A 18 3.58 -13.83 -13.94
C LEU A 18 3.63 -12.71 -12.90
N LYS A 19 3.82 -13.05 -11.61
CA LYS A 19 4.00 -12.07 -10.53
C LYS A 19 5.22 -11.18 -10.79
N GLU A 20 6.35 -11.77 -11.17
CA GLU A 20 7.56 -11.02 -11.57
C GLU A 20 7.31 -10.09 -12.76
N LEU A 21 6.69 -10.62 -13.82
CA LEU A 21 6.44 -9.86 -15.04
C LEU A 21 5.54 -8.65 -14.77
N LEU A 22 4.47 -8.84 -13.99
CA LEU A 22 3.51 -7.78 -13.66
C LEU A 22 4.14 -6.73 -12.74
N TYR A 23 4.89 -7.15 -11.71
CA TYR A 23 5.56 -6.22 -10.81
C TYR A 23 6.58 -5.35 -11.57
N ASN A 24 7.51 -5.99 -12.30
CA ASN A 24 8.52 -5.27 -13.06
C ASN A 24 7.91 -4.40 -14.17
N GLY A 25 6.84 -4.88 -14.81
CA GLY A 25 6.07 -4.12 -15.77
C GLY A 25 5.41 -2.89 -15.17
N ALA A 26 4.73 -3.03 -14.03
CA ALA A 26 4.07 -1.94 -13.32
C ALA A 26 5.10 -0.89 -12.89
N VAL A 27 6.19 -1.28 -12.23
CA VAL A 27 7.27 -0.37 -11.81
C VAL A 27 7.83 0.40 -13.02
N LYS A 28 8.08 -0.29 -14.14
CA LYS A 28 8.61 0.37 -15.34
C LYS A 28 7.63 1.39 -15.92
N LEU A 29 6.33 1.06 -15.97
CA LEU A 29 5.31 1.97 -16.50
C LEU A 29 5.08 3.18 -15.59
N LEU A 30 5.05 2.97 -14.27
CA LEU A 30 4.91 4.06 -13.30
C LEU A 30 6.11 5.01 -13.35
N ARG A 31 7.33 4.50 -13.54
CA ARG A 31 8.53 5.34 -13.73
C ARG A 31 8.56 6.11 -15.06
N LEU A 32 7.76 5.70 -16.05
CA LEU A 32 7.62 6.38 -17.34
C LEU A 32 6.38 7.30 -17.36
N ASP A 33 5.85 7.66 -16.19
CA ASP A 33 4.63 8.46 -15.99
C ASP A 33 3.37 7.87 -16.66
N GLN A 34 3.39 6.60 -17.06
CA GLN A 34 2.21 5.89 -17.57
C GLN A 34 1.36 5.36 -16.42
N CYS A 35 0.81 6.28 -15.62
CA CYS A 35 0.11 6.00 -14.36
C CYS A 35 -1.04 5.01 -14.52
N ASN A 36 -1.92 5.21 -15.51
CA ASN A 36 -3.11 4.37 -15.70
C ASN A 36 -2.73 2.92 -16.05
N SER A 37 -1.77 2.76 -16.97
CA SER A 37 -1.29 1.44 -17.39
C SER A 37 -0.49 0.75 -16.28
N GLY A 38 0.31 1.50 -15.53
CA GLY A 38 1.02 0.98 -14.36
C GLY A 38 0.07 0.52 -13.25
N ALA A 39 -0.99 1.29 -12.99
CA ALA A 39 -2.02 0.93 -12.04
C ALA A 39 -2.87 -0.28 -12.48
N ASP A 40 -3.19 -0.43 -13.77
CA ASP A 40 -3.84 -1.63 -14.31
C ASP A 40 -2.98 -2.88 -14.03
N LEU A 41 -1.67 -2.80 -14.31
CA LEU A 41 -0.75 -3.91 -14.02
C LEU A 41 -0.61 -4.18 -12.51
N ALA A 42 -0.61 -3.15 -11.68
CA ALA A 42 -0.57 -3.30 -10.22
C ALA A 42 -1.84 -4.00 -9.69
N ASN A 43 -3.03 -3.64 -10.20
CA ASN A 43 -4.27 -4.33 -9.85
C ASN A 43 -4.29 -5.78 -10.36
N LEU A 44 -3.80 -6.03 -11.58
CA LEU A 44 -3.64 -7.38 -12.10
C LEU A 44 -2.69 -8.24 -11.25
N LEU A 45 -1.64 -7.64 -10.67
CA LEU A 45 -0.76 -8.35 -9.74
C LEU A 45 -1.53 -8.83 -8.51
N VAL A 46 -2.37 -7.97 -7.92
CA VAL A 46 -3.23 -8.35 -6.78
C VAL A 46 -4.19 -9.47 -7.18
N ASP A 47 -4.76 -9.44 -8.39
CA ASP A 47 -5.63 -10.51 -8.89
C ASP A 47 -4.92 -11.84 -9.03
N VAL A 48 -3.66 -11.84 -9.48
CA VAL A 48 -2.84 -13.05 -9.55
C VAL A 48 -2.54 -13.58 -8.15
N LEU A 49 -2.26 -12.70 -7.18
CA LEU A 49 -2.01 -13.10 -5.80
C LEU A 49 -3.25 -13.79 -5.19
N VAL A 50 -4.44 -13.25 -5.43
CA VAL A 50 -5.72 -13.87 -5.01
C VAL A 50 -5.96 -15.19 -5.73
N GLN A 51 -5.81 -15.24 -7.06
CA GLN A 51 -6.06 -16.46 -7.84
C GLN A 51 -5.08 -17.60 -7.56
N SER A 52 -3.85 -17.27 -7.17
CA SER A 52 -2.83 -18.26 -6.83
C SER A 52 -2.89 -18.72 -5.37
N ASP A 53 -3.87 -18.25 -4.58
CA ASP A 53 -3.98 -18.45 -3.12
C ASP A 53 -2.63 -18.20 -2.42
N THR A 54 -1.88 -17.20 -2.91
CA THR A 54 -0.58 -16.85 -2.34
C THR A 54 -0.82 -16.19 -0.98
N GLU A 55 -0.21 -16.75 0.06
CA GLU A 55 -0.27 -16.17 1.41
C GLU A 55 0.46 -14.81 1.47
N PRO A 56 0.04 -13.89 2.34
CA PRO A 56 0.71 -12.61 2.53
C PRO A 56 2.13 -12.81 3.09
N CYS A 57 3.12 -12.89 2.21
CA CYS A 57 4.53 -12.94 2.58
C CYS A 57 5.17 -11.54 2.51
N GLU A 58 6.24 -11.35 3.29
CA GLU A 58 6.97 -10.08 3.40
C GLU A 58 7.37 -9.52 2.02
N GLU A 59 7.89 -10.38 1.14
CA GLU A 59 8.28 -9.99 -0.22
C GLU A 59 7.14 -9.37 -1.02
N GLN A 60 5.95 -9.98 -1.01
CA GLN A 60 4.81 -9.45 -1.78
C GLN A 60 4.26 -8.17 -1.13
N ILE A 61 4.28 -8.08 0.20
CA ILE A 61 3.88 -6.88 0.94
C ILE A 61 4.79 -5.70 0.59
N GLU A 62 6.11 -5.91 0.56
CA GLU A 62 7.07 -4.88 0.15
C GLU A 62 6.84 -4.42 -1.29
N ARG A 63 6.56 -5.35 -2.21
CA ARG A 63 6.23 -5.03 -3.61
C ARG A 63 4.98 -4.16 -3.70
N LEU A 64 3.91 -4.50 -2.98
CA LEU A 64 2.68 -3.71 -2.97
C LEU A 64 2.91 -2.31 -2.37
N GLY A 65 3.69 -2.21 -1.30
CA GLY A 65 4.10 -0.94 -0.72
C GLY A 65 4.93 -0.08 -1.68
N CYS A 66 5.85 -0.69 -2.42
CA CYS A 66 6.65 -0.01 -3.44
C CYS A 66 5.77 0.51 -4.58
N LEU A 67 4.83 -0.31 -5.09
CA LEU A 67 3.88 0.11 -6.12
C LEU A 67 2.99 1.27 -5.63
N PHE A 68 2.50 1.21 -4.39
CA PHE A 68 1.73 2.31 -3.79
C PHE A 68 2.53 3.63 -3.76
N ALA A 69 3.81 3.57 -3.38
CA ALA A 69 4.68 4.74 -3.33
C ALA A 69 5.00 5.34 -4.72
N LEU A 70 4.93 4.53 -5.78
CA LEU A 70 5.13 4.96 -7.16
C LEU A 70 3.84 5.50 -7.81
N LEU A 71 2.67 5.19 -7.26
CA LEU A 71 1.41 5.68 -7.79
C LEU A 71 1.21 7.17 -7.46
N ALA A 72 0.74 7.93 -8.46
CA ALA A 72 0.54 9.36 -8.33
C ALA A 72 -0.36 9.71 -7.11
N PRO A 73 0.06 10.67 -6.27
CA PRO A 73 -0.78 11.19 -5.20
C PRO A 73 -2.11 11.71 -5.76
N HIS A 74 -3.21 11.45 -5.06
CA HIS A 74 -4.58 11.86 -5.45
C HIS A 74 -5.20 11.16 -6.67
N SER A 75 -4.57 10.12 -7.22
CA SER A 75 -5.19 9.30 -8.27
C SER A 75 -6.28 8.36 -7.69
N PRO A 76 -7.46 8.24 -8.33
CA PRO A 76 -8.49 7.29 -7.90
C PRO A 76 -8.03 5.83 -8.05
N GLU A 77 -7.08 5.57 -8.94
CA GLU A 77 -6.47 4.26 -9.10
C GLU A 77 -5.67 3.85 -7.87
N ARG A 78 -5.03 4.82 -7.17
CA ARG A 78 -4.24 4.56 -5.97
C ARG A 78 -5.10 4.14 -4.78
N SER A 79 -6.25 4.78 -4.58
CA SER A 79 -7.19 4.36 -3.51
C SER A 79 -7.81 2.99 -3.80
N THR A 80 -8.16 2.75 -5.06
CA THR A 80 -8.69 1.45 -5.51
C THR A 80 -7.66 0.33 -5.32
N PHE A 81 -6.41 0.58 -5.74
CA PHE A 81 -5.30 -0.36 -5.55
C PHE A 81 -5.06 -0.65 -4.07
N LEU A 82 -5.00 0.40 -3.23
CA LEU A 82 -4.77 0.26 -1.80
C LEU A 82 -5.84 -0.61 -1.13
N ALA A 83 -7.12 -0.37 -1.41
CA ALA A 83 -8.22 -1.15 -0.86
C ALA A 83 -8.10 -2.64 -1.20
N ARG A 84 -7.77 -2.95 -2.46
CA ARG A 84 -7.59 -4.35 -2.92
C ARG A 84 -6.34 -5.00 -2.32
N ALA A 85 -5.24 -4.26 -2.25
CA ALA A 85 -3.99 -4.73 -1.64
C ALA A 85 -4.18 -5.04 -0.15
N LEU A 86 -4.86 -4.16 0.58
CA LEU A 86 -5.19 -4.36 2.00
C LEU A 86 -6.10 -5.58 2.19
N GLN A 87 -7.16 -5.69 1.38
CA GLN A 87 -8.08 -6.84 1.42
C GLN A 87 -7.35 -8.17 1.18
N TRP A 88 -6.44 -8.22 0.20
CA TRP A 88 -5.62 -9.41 -0.02
C TRP A 88 -4.67 -9.68 1.16
N SER A 89 -4.02 -8.63 1.68
CA SER A 89 -3.04 -8.75 2.77
C SER A 89 -3.64 -9.20 4.11
N ALA A 90 -4.95 -9.02 4.32
CA ALA A 90 -5.64 -9.44 5.53
C ALA A 90 -5.63 -10.97 5.75
N GLY A 91 -5.36 -11.73 4.68
CA GLY A 91 -5.23 -13.19 4.73
C GLY A 91 -6.48 -13.89 5.27
N LYS A 92 -6.31 -15.14 5.71
CA LYS A 92 -7.38 -15.96 6.30
C LYS A 92 -7.53 -15.75 7.82
N GLU A 93 -6.47 -15.28 8.48
CA GLU A 93 -6.42 -15.21 9.95
C GLU A 93 -6.90 -13.87 10.54
N GLN A 94 -6.77 -12.74 9.83
CA GLN A 94 -7.17 -11.42 10.33
C GLN A 94 -7.88 -10.57 9.26
N PRO A 95 -9.08 -11.01 8.81
CA PRO A 95 -9.78 -10.42 7.65
C PRO A 95 -10.19 -8.96 7.82
N ALA A 96 -10.16 -8.39 9.03
CA ALA A 96 -10.71 -7.07 9.31
C ALA A 96 -9.72 -5.91 9.25
N ARG A 97 -8.39 -6.16 9.29
CA ARG A 97 -7.41 -5.07 9.54
C ARG A 97 -6.23 -4.99 8.58
N GLY A 98 -6.12 -5.88 7.60
CA GLY A 98 -4.97 -5.88 6.67
C GLY A 98 -3.65 -6.26 7.36
N HIS A 99 -2.59 -6.46 6.57
CA HIS A 99 -1.29 -6.82 7.14
C HIS A 99 -0.60 -5.59 7.77
N PRO A 100 -0.12 -5.65 9.04
CA PRO A 100 0.46 -4.49 9.72
C PRO A 100 1.67 -3.87 9.00
N GLN A 101 2.52 -4.69 8.38
CA GLN A 101 3.66 -4.21 7.58
C GLN A 101 3.21 -3.43 6.33
N LEU A 102 2.11 -3.81 5.69
CA LEU A 102 1.60 -3.06 4.53
C LEU A 102 1.08 -1.69 4.98
N HIS A 103 0.34 -1.67 6.09
CA HIS A 103 -0.09 -0.43 6.75
C HIS A 103 1.09 0.50 7.07
N ARG A 104 2.18 -0.05 7.61
CA ARG A 104 3.41 0.70 7.88
C ARG A 104 3.99 1.36 6.62
N LEU A 105 4.16 0.60 5.54
CA LEU A 105 4.74 1.11 4.28
C LEU A 105 3.87 2.21 3.65
N VAL A 106 2.55 2.02 3.69
CA VAL A 106 1.57 3.00 3.22
C VAL A 106 1.62 4.27 4.08
N ALA A 107 1.66 4.13 5.40
CA ALA A 107 1.74 5.24 6.34
C ALA A 107 3.02 6.09 6.13
N LEU A 108 4.18 5.44 5.98
CA LEU A 108 5.45 6.10 5.71
C LEU A 108 5.42 6.87 4.37
N THR A 109 4.76 6.32 3.36
CA THR A 109 4.60 6.99 2.05
C THR A 109 3.71 8.22 2.19
N LEU A 110 2.56 8.10 2.85
CA LEU A 110 1.63 9.22 3.07
C LEU A 110 2.23 10.32 3.95
N TRP A 111 3.05 9.95 4.94
CA TRP A 111 3.78 10.89 5.77
C TRP A 111 4.79 11.70 4.94
N LYS A 112 5.56 11.05 4.05
CA LYS A 112 6.46 11.76 3.10
C LYS A 112 5.69 12.75 2.21
N GLU A 113 4.46 12.39 1.84
CA GLU A 113 3.55 13.23 1.05
C GLU A 113 2.82 14.30 1.88
N LYS A 114 3.09 14.40 3.20
CA LYS A 114 2.44 15.33 4.14
C LYS A 114 0.93 15.13 4.26
N ASN A 115 0.43 13.95 3.88
CA ASN A 115 -0.95 13.53 4.10
C ASN A 115 -1.08 12.90 5.49
N TYR A 116 -0.97 13.74 6.52
CA TYR A 116 -0.96 13.31 7.92
C TYR A 116 -2.23 12.58 8.39
N PRO A 117 -3.47 12.99 8.01
CA PRO A 117 -4.67 12.31 8.47
C PRO A 117 -4.72 10.84 8.05
N GLU A 118 -4.44 10.57 6.76
CA GLU A 118 -4.40 9.21 6.23
C GLU A 118 -3.19 8.44 6.76
N ALA A 119 -2.02 9.09 6.87
CA ALA A 119 -0.83 8.47 7.46
C ALA A 119 -1.11 7.99 8.89
N ARG A 120 -1.76 8.81 9.73
CA ARG A 120 -2.15 8.46 11.10
C ARG A 120 -3.06 7.23 11.12
N HIS A 121 -4.10 7.22 10.28
CA HIS A 121 -5.01 6.10 10.18
C HIS A 121 -4.27 4.79 9.91
N HIS A 122 -3.32 4.80 8.97
CA HIS A 122 -2.52 3.60 8.68
C HIS A 122 -1.50 3.26 9.76
N PHE A 123 -0.88 4.23 10.41
CA PHE A 123 0.07 3.98 11.50
C PHE A 123 -0.57 3.27 12.70
N VAL A 124 -1.80 3.64 13.08
CA VAL A 124 -2.55 2.98 14.17
C VAL A 124 -2.79 1.50 13.90
N HIS A 125 -2.95 1.12 12.63
CA HIS A 125 -3.11 -0.27 12.20
C HIS A 125 -1.77 -0.99 11.93
N SER A 126 -0.65 -0.27 12.08
CA SER A 126 0.69 -0.83 11.97
C SER A 126 1.26 -1.20 13.34
N THR A 127 2.38 -1.91 13.35
CA THR A 127 3.15 -2.18 14.59
C THR A 127 4.22 -1.12 14.87
N ASP A 128 4.26 -0.02 14.11
CA ASP A 128 5.32 1.00 14.18
C ASP A 128 4.88 2.22 15.02
N GLY A 129 4.94 2.07 16.35
CA GLY A 129 4.61 3.13 17.30
C GLY A 129 5.58 4.31 17.26
N ASP A 130 6.87 4.04 17.08
CA ASP A 130 7.91 5.08 17.01
C ASP A 130 7.72 5.95 15.76
N GLY A 131 7.48 5.33 14.60
CA GLY A 131 7.15 6.04 13.37
C GLY A 131 5.87 6.87 13.48
N CYS A 132 4.85 6.32 14.15
CA CYS A 132 3.61 7.05 14.43
C CYS A 132 3.87 8.30 15.28
N ALA A 133 4.62 8.18 16.38
CA ALA A 133 4.95 9.28 17.27
C ALA A 133 5.76 10.37 16.54
N ALA A 134 6.77 9.98 15.76
CA ALA A 134 7.56 10.92 14.97
C ALA A 134 6.70 11.71 13.96
N MET A 135 5.79 11.02 13.26
CA MET A 135 4.85 11.66 12.35
C MET A 135 3.91 12.64 13.08
N LEU A 136 3.39 12.27 14.26
CA LEU A 136 2.52 13.14 15.05
C LEU A 136 3.23 14.41 15.54
N ILE A 137 4.49 14.30 15.97
CA ILE A 137 5.30 15.46 16.36
C ILE A 137 5.43 16.42 15.17
N GLU A 138 5.76 15.89 13.99
CA GLU A 138 5.87 16.70 12.78
C GLU A 138 4.53 17.33 12.38
N PHE A 139 3.44 16.56 12.48
CA PHE A 139 2.09 17.03 12.17
C PHE A 139 1.68 18.18 13.10
N GLN A 140 1.90 18.03 14.40
CA GLN A 140 1.61 19.05 15.40
C GLN A 140 2.43 20.32 15.15
N MET A 141 3.73 20.19 14.92
CA MET A 141 4.62 21.33 14.66
C MET A 141 4.27 22.08 13.36
N THR A 142 3.72 21.38 12.36
CA THR A 142 3.42 21.98 11.05
C THR A 142 2.02 22.58 10.97
N LYS A 143 1.01 21.93 11.59
CA LYS A 143 -0.40 22.24 11.36
C LYS A 143 -1.23 22.41 12.63
N GLY A 144 -0.71 22.06 13.80
CA GLY A 144 -1.46 22.10 15.05
C GLY A 144 -1.22 23.39 15.84
N TYR A 145 -2.15 23.68 16.75
CA TYR A 145 -1.98 24.78 17.69
C TYR A 145 -1.21 24.34 18.94
N SER A 146 -0.42 25.21 19.53
CA SER A 146 0.39 24.89 20.72
C SER A 146 -0.43 24.40 21.92
N CYS A 147 -1.73 24.71 21.97
CA CYS A 147 -2.66 24.25 22.99
C CYS A 147 -3.26 22.85 22.74
N GLU A 148 -3.00 22.23 21.59
CA GLU A 148 -3.58 20.93 21.21
C GLU A 148 -2.58 19.76 21.31
N ILE A 149 -1.39 19.99 21.86
CA ILE A 149 -0.31 18.97 21.91
C ILE A 149 -0.80 17.68 22.59
N ASP A 150 -1.52 17.82 23.69
CA ASP A 150 -2.12 16.71 24.43
C ASP A 150 -3.21 16.00 23.62
N LEU A 151 -4.03 16.74 22.88
CA LEU A 151 -5.10 16.20 22.04
C LEU A 151 -4.55 15.32 20.92
N PHE A 152 -3.43 15.67 20.29
CA PHE A 152 -2.82 14.86 19.21
C PHE A 152 -2.37 13.50 19.72
N ILE A 153 -1.80 13.45 20.92
CA ILE A 153 -1.34 12.21 21.56
C ILE A 153 -2.55 11.40 22.04
N ALA A 154 -3.45 12.03 22.81
CA ALA A 154 -4.63 11.38 23.37
C ALA A 154 -5.51 10.77 22.26
N GLN A 155 -5.74 11.52 21.18
CA GLN A 155 -6.53 11.03 20.06
C GLN A 155 -5.92 9.77 19.44
N THR A 156 -4.60 9.67 19.36
CA THR A 156 -3.95 8.49 18.73
C THR A 156 -3.93 7.29 19.66
N VAL A 157 -3.73 7.50 20.97
CA VAL A 157 -3.69 6.41 21.97
C VAL A 157 -5.07 5.76 22.19
N PHE A 158 -6.15 6.54 22.07
CA PHE A 158 -7.52 6.06 22.33
C PHE A 158 -8.30 5.63 21.07
N GLN A 159 -7.66 5.43 19.91
CA GLN A 159 -8.33 4.94 18.69
C GLN A 159 -8.61 3.44 18.70
#